data_AF-A0A7J3JRI9-F1
#
_entry.id   AF-A0A7J3JRI9-F1
#
_cell.length_a   1.000
_cell.length_b   1.000
_cell.length_c   1.000
_cell.angle_alpha   90.00
_cell.angle_beta   90.00
_cell.angle_gamma   90.00
#
_symmetry.space_group_name_H-M   'P 1'
#
loop_
_entity.id
_entity.type
_entity.pdbx_description
1 polymer ?
#
loop_
_entity_poly.entity_id
_entity_poly.type
_entity_poly.pdbx_seq_one_letter_code
_entity_poly.pdbx_strand_id
1 'polypeptide(L)'
;MHRCQSYRMDVFTEYEEEYTWGIALYIEVSIDHSVNSVTVCQHPTLTVVQDLKQFARSISGIRGDEFTVAEDIAEMLDSVFSDWRKDFEVILRRGSVLIIVYL
;
A
#
# COMPACT_ATOMS: atom_id res chain seq x y z
N MET A 1 -8.15 16.02 -1.89
CA MET A 1 -6.83 15.85 -1.29
C MET A 1 -6.84 14.58 -0.45
N HIS A 2 -5.98 13.63 -0.78
CA HIS A 2 -5.85 12.35 -0.10
C HIS A 2 -4.87 12.48 1.07
N ARG A 3 -5.12 11.73 2.14
CA ARG A 3 -4.23 11.70 3.31
C ARG A 3 -3.25 10.56 3.14
N CYS A 4 -1.96 10.87 3.15
CA CYS A 4 -0.88 9.91 2.98
C CYS A 4 -0.14 9.66 4.28
N GLN A 5 0.25 8.41 4.49
CA GLN A 5 1.16 7.97 5.53
C GLN A 5 2.27 7.17 4.88
N SER A 6 3.51 7.62 5.01
CA SER A 6 4.69 6.87 4.58
C SER A 6 5.38 6.24 5.79
N TYR A 7 5.75 4.98 5.64
CA TYR A 7 6.46 4.16 6.58
C TYR A 7 7.84 3.83 6.00
N ARG A 8 8.90 4.22 6.71
CA ARG A 8 10.27 3.90 6.35
C ARG A 8 11.07 3.60 7.61
N MET A 9 11.63 2.39 7.72
CA MET A 9 12.51 2.00 8.84
C MET A 9 11.94 2.39 10.22
N ASP A 10 10.71 1.96 10.53
CA ASP A 10 9.98 2.25 11.78
C ASP A 10 9.51 3.71 11.99
N VAL A 11 9.72 4.60 11.02
CA VAL A 11 9.26 6.00 11.07
C VAL A 11 8.01 6.19 10.23
N PHE A 12 6.96 6.77 10.82
CA PHE A 12 5.76 7.20 10.10
C PHE A 12 5.81 8.71 9.83
N THR A 13 5.61 9.09 8.57
CA THR A 13 5.46 10.48 8.13
C THR A 13 4.07 10.67 7.53
N GLU A 14 3.35 11.70 7.93
CA GLU A 14 2.05 12.04 7.36
C GLU A 14 2.18 13.26 6.43
N TYR A 15 1.52 13.20 5.27
CA TYR A 15 1.49 14.30 4.31
C TYR A 15 0.22 14.22 3.46
N GLU A 16 -0.07 15.27 2.68
CA GLU A 16 -1.23 15.34 1.81
C GLU A 16 -0.79 15.31 0.34
N GLU A 17 -1.52 14.57 -0.49
CA GLU A 17 -1.21 14.42 -1.92
C GLU A 17 -2.50 14.38 -2.74
N GLU A 18 -2.43 14.85 -3.99
CA GLU A 18 -3.58 14.90 -4.89
C GLU A 18 -3.55 13.73 -5.88
N TYR A 19 -4.53 12.83 -5.75
CA TYR A 19 -4.77 11.72 -6.68
C TYR A 19 -6.19 11.81 -7.27
N THR A 20 -6.45 11.02 -8.31
CA THR A 20 -7.77 10.91 -8.93
C THR A 20 -8.83 10.53 -7.90
N TRP A 21 -9.97 11.22 -7.88
CA TRP A 21 -11.06 11.01 -6.92
C TRP A 21 -11.65 9.59 -6.92
N GLY A 22 -11.44 8.80 -7.98
CA GLY A 22 -11.85 7.39 -8.06
C GLY A 22 -10.96 6.42 -7.27
N ILE A 23 -9.87 6.87 -6.66
CA ILE A 23 -8.95 6.03 -5.91
C ILE A 23 -9.32 6.06 -4.42
N ALA A 24 -9.66 4.89 -3.90
CA ALA A 24 -9.91 4.61 -2.49
C ALA A 24 -8.61 4.57 -1.69
N LEU A 25 -7.64 3.80 -2.18
CA LEU A 25 -6.37 3.54 -1.54
C LEU A 25 -5.28 3.48 -2.60
N TYR A 26 -4.12 4.02 -2.27
CA TYR A 26 -2.91 3.95 -3.07
C TYR A 26 -1.79 3.46 -2.15
N ILE A 27 -1.15 2.35 -2.50
CA ILE A 27 -0.04 1.78 -1.72
C ILE A 27 1.18 1.67 -2.63
N GLU A 28 2.26 2.35 -2.28
CA GLU A 28 3.56 2.18 -2.93
C GLU A 28 4.53 1.47 -1.99
N VAL A 29 5.09 0.34 -2.44
CA VAL A 29 6.06 -0.45 -1.70
C VAL A 29 7.39 -0.38 -2.44
N SER A 30 8.40 0.23 -1.84
CA SER A 30 9.75 0.29 -2.42
C SER A 30 10.57 -0.91 -1.96
N ILE A 31 11.25 -1.56 -2.91
CA ILE A 31 11.95 -2.82 -2.73
C ILE A 31 13.41 -2.65 -3.16
N ASP A 32 14.33 -3.02 -2.28
CA ASP A 32 15.77 -3.14 -2.55
C ASP A 32 16.29 -4.39 -1.83
N HIS A 33 16.25 -5.54 -2.50
CA HIS A 33 16.44 -6.89 -1.94
C HIS A 33 15.49 -7.30 -0.79
N SER A 34 14.74 -6.34 -0.24
CA SER A 34 13.72 -6.43 0.80
C SER A 34 12.87 -5.14 0.77
N VAL A 35 11.71 -5.15 1.42
CA VAL A 35 10.87 -3.95 1.53
C VAL A 35 11.58 -2.87 2.36
N ASN A 36 11.83 -1.71 1.75
CA ASN A 36 12.53 -0.57 2.36
C ASN A 36 11.54 0.49 2.87
N SER A 37 10.47 0.74 2.13
CA SER A 37 9.43 1.69 2.51
C SER A 37 8.06 1.31 1.97
N VAL A 38 7.03 1.74 2.68
CA VAL A 38 5.62 1.59 2.31
C VAL A 38 4.96 2.94 2.45
N THR A 39 4.40 3.46 1.37
CA THR A 39 3.58 4.66 1.37
C THR A 39 2.13 4.26 1.14
N VAL A 40 1.22 4.76 1.96
CA VAL A 40 -0.21 4.49 1.87
C VAL A 40 -0.96 5.81 1.84
N CYS A 41 -1.69 6.08 0.77
CA CYS A 41 -2.58 7.22 0.65
C CYS A 41 -4.03 6.74 0.61
N GLN A 42 -4.86 7.33 1.45
CA GLN A 42 -6.28 6.99 1.55
C GLN A 42 -7.15 8.17 1.13
N HIS A 43 -8.28 7.84 0.51
CA HIS A 43 -9.34 8.79 0.25
C HIS A 43 -9.84 9.40 1.57
N PRO A 44 -10.06 10.72 1.66
CA PRO A 44 -10.36 11.40 2.94
C PRO A 44 -11.66 10.96 3.60
N THR A 45 -12.58 10.35 2.84
CA THR A 45 -13.86 9.82 3.36
C THR A 45 -13.76 8.38 3.87
N LEU A 46 -12.63 7.70 3.70
CA LEU A 46 -12.40 6.35 4.17
C LEU A 46 -11.56 6.42 5.45
N THR A 47 -12.01 5.74 6.50
CA THR A 47 -11.33 5.72 7.80
C THR A 47 -10.85 4.30 8.07
N VAL A 48 -9.65 3.94 7.59
CA VAL A 48 -9.09 2.58 7.73
C VAL A 48 -7.67 2.56 8.32
N VAL A 49 -7.31 3.60 9.08
CA VAL A 49 -5.90 3.89 9.45
C VAL A 49 -5.24 2.79 10.30
N GLN A 50 -5.99 2.05 11.14
CA GLN A 50 -5.40 1.00 11.98
C GLN A 50 -5.01 -0.24 11.17
N ASP A 51 -5.88 -0.68 10.26
CA ASP A 51 -5.62 -1.85 9.41
C ASP A 51 -4.45 -1.58 8.45
N LEU A 52 -4.30 -0.34 8.00
CA LEU A 52 -3.18 0.07 7.14
C LEU A 52 -1.83 0.05 7.86
N LYS A 53 -1.78 0.42 9.14
CA LYS A 53 -0.54 0.31 9.94
C LYS A 53 -0.15 -1.15 10.18
N GLN A 54 -1.13 -2.01 10.44
CA GLN A 54 -0.88 -3.45 10.59
C GLN A 54 -0.41 -4.04 9.26
N PHE A 55 -1.07 -3.70 8.16
CA PHE A 55 -0.68 -4.11 6.82
C PHE A 55 0.75 -3.66 6.47
N ALA A 56 1.08 -2.38 6.65
CA ALA A 56 2.42 -1.83 6.38
C ALA A 56 3.52 -2.57 7.16
N ARG A 57 3.25 -2.93 8.42
CA ARG A 57 4.16 -3.74 9.24
C ARG A 57 4.30 -5.16 8.70
N SER A 58 3.19 -5.81 8.35
CA SER A 58 3.19 -7.16 7.80
C SER A 58 4.00 -7.25 6.50
N ILE A 59 3.85 -6.27 5.60
CA ILE A 59 4.56 -6.29 4.32
C ILE A 59 6.03 -5.88 4.45
N SER A 60 6.41 -5.10 5.46
CA SER A 60 7.81 -4.72 5.69
C SER A 60 8.74 -5.90 6.00
N GLY A 61 8.18 -7.04 6.41
CA GLY A 61 8.92 -8.28 6.66
C GLY A 61 9.17 -9.13 5.41
N ILE A 62 8.53 -8.80 4.27
CA ILE A 62 8.63 -9.60 3.05
C ILE A 62 10.01 -9.41 2.43
N ARG A 63 10.60 -10.52 2.01
CA ARG A 63 11.90 -10.59 1.32
C ARG A 63 11.71 -11.27 -0.02
N GLY A 64 12.24 -10.68 -1.07
CA GLY A 64 12.11 -11.22 -2.41
C GLY A 64 12.37 -10.15 -3.46
N ASP A 65 12.24 -10.57 -4.72
CA ASP A 65 12.13 -9.65 -5.85
C ASP A 65 10.74 -9.01 -5.90
N GLU A 66 10.56 -8.06 -6.83
CA GLU A 66 9.31 -7.32 -6.96
C GLU A 66 8.11 -8.21 -7.27
N PHE A 67 8.33 -9.34 -7.94
CA PHE A 67 7.29 -10.30 -8.28
C PHE A 67 6.82 -11.07 -7.04
N THR A 68 7.76 -11.62 -6.27
CA THR A 68 7.47 -12.35 -5.02
C THR A 68 6.74 -11.46 -4.02
N VAL A 69 7.23 -10.22 -3.87
CA VAL A 69 6.61 -9.25 -2.97
C VAL A 69 5.18 -8.88 -3.42
N ALA A 70 4.95 -8.77 -4.73
CA ALA A 70 3.62 -8.47 -5.24
C ALA A 70 2.61 -9.60 -5.04
N GLU A 71 3.03 -10.87 -5.18
CA GLU A 71 2.17 -12.03 -4.90
C GLU A 71 1.77 -12.05 -3.42
N ASP A 72 2.74 -11.91 -2.50
CA ASP A 72 2.50 -11.88 -1.05
C ASP A 72 1.58 -10.72 -0.65
N ILE A 73 1.78 -9.52 -1.24
CA ILE A 73 0.92 -8.37 -0.98
C ILE A 73 -0.51 -8.62 -1.49
N ALA A 74 -0.66 -9.20 -2.70
CA ALA A 74 -1.98 -9.50 -3.24
C ALA A 74 -2.77 -10.46 -2.32
N GLU A 75 -2.12 -11.50 -1.81
CA GLU A 75 -2.73 -12.43 -0.84
C GLU A 75 -3.11 -11.73 0.49
N MET A 76 -2.23 -10.86 1.00
CA MET A 76 -2.51 -10.07 2.20
C MET A 76 -3.69 -9.10 2.02
N LEU A 77 -3.77 -8.43 0.87
CA LEU A 77 -4.88 -7.53 0.57
C LEU A 77 -6.21 -8.28 0.57
N ASP A 78 -6.25 -9.48 -0.03
CA ASP A 78 -7.45 -10.33 -0.06
C ASP A 78 -7.90 -10.73 1.37
N SER A 79 -6.93 -10.94 2.27
CA SER A 79 -7.21 -11.28 3.68
C SER A 79 -7.65 -10.09 4.53
N VAL A 80 -6.99 -8.92 4.40
CA VAL A 80 -7.28 -7.74 5.23
C VAL A 80 -8.53 -7.02 4.74
N PHE A 81 -8.80 -7.06 3.43
CA PHE A 81 -9.82 -6.26 2.78
C PHE A 81 -10.92 -7.09 2.11
N SER A 82 -11.39 -8.13 2.81
CA SER A 82 -12.38 -9.10 2.33
C SER A 82 -13.70 -8.50 1.83
N ASP A 83 -14.05 -7.29 2.26
CA ASP A 83 -15.31 -6.60 1.92
C ASP A 83 -15.19 -5.48 0.87
N TRP A 84 -14.00 -5.06 0.43
CA TRP A 84 -13.87 -3.77 -0.25
C TRP A 84 -13.12 -3.79 -1.59
N ARG A 85 -13.99 -3.72 -2.62
CA ARG A 85 -13.83 -3.14 -3.95
C ARG A 85 -13.05 -3.98 -4.95
N LYS A 86 -13.86 -4.60 -5.82
CA LYS A 86 -13.57 -5.67 -6.78
C LYS A 86 -12.49 -5.37 -7.82
N ASP A 87 -11.99 -4.15 -7.86
CA ASP A 87 -11.02 -3.70 -8.84
C ASP A 87 -9.85 -3.06 -8.09
N PHE A 88 -8.75 -3.81 -8.03
CA PHE A 88 -7.44 -3.27 -7.68
C PHE A 88 -6.46 -3.54 -8.82
N GLU A 89 -5.53 -2.62 -9.01
CA GLU A 89 -4.45 -2.76 -9.97
C GLU A 89 -3.14 -2.91 -9.21
N VAL A 90 -2.36 -3.93 -9.58
CA VAL A 90 -0.97 -4.09 -9.13
C VAL A 90 -0.05 -3.77 -10.31
N ILE A 91 0.81 -2.77 -10.13
CA ILE A 91 1.77 -2.31 -11.13
C ILE A 91 3.17 -2.58 -10.61
N LEU A 92 3.86 -3.50 -11.27
CA LEU A 92 5.27 -3.78 -11.01
C LEU A 92 6.15 -2.72 -11.68
N ARG A 93 7.05 -2.13 -10.91
CA ARG A 93 8.09 -1.21 -11.39
C ARG A 93 9.43 -1.70 -10.86
N ARG A 94 10.51 -1.27 -11.51
CA ARG A 94 11.87 -1.60 -11.04
C ARG A 94 12.08 -0.97 -9.65
N GLY A 95 12.27 -1.80 -8.64
CA GLY A 95 12.45 -1.39 -7.25
C GLY A 95 11.17 -0.91 -6.55
N SER A 96 9.98 -1.12 -7.12
CA SER A 96 8.73 -0.86 -6.40
C SER A 96 7.52 -1.62 -6.92
N VAL A 97 6.58 -1.88 -6.02
CA VAL A 97 5.24 -2.40 -6.32
C VAL A 97 4.24 -1.31 -5.98
N LEU A 98 3.36 -1.00 -6.92
CA LEU A 98 2.28 -0.06 -6.70
C LEU A 98 0.93 -0.78 -6.71
N ILE A 99 0.10 -0.52 -5.71
CA ILE A 99 -1.28 -1.00 -5.65
C ILE A 99 -2.23 0.18 -5.63
N ILE A 100 -3.24 0.11 -6.49
CA ILE A 100 -4.32 1.11 -6.56
C ILE A 100 -5.63 0.38 -6.32
N VAL A 101 -6.38 0.81 -5.31
CA VAL A 101 -7.72 0.33 -5.02
C VAL A 101 -8.71 1.42 -5.41
N TYR A 102 -9.68 1.11 -6.24
CA TYR A 102 -10.69 2.06 -6.71
C TYR A 102 -11.87 2.17 -5.72
N LEU A 103 -12.74 3.18 -5.87
CA LEU A 103 -13.97 3.42 -5.07
C LEU A 103 -15.18 2.55 -5.49
#